data_AF-A0AAJ6VYU8-F1
#
_entry.id   AF-A0AAJ6VYU8-F1
#
_cell.length_a   1.000
_cell.length_b   1.000
_cell.length_c   1.000
_cell.angle_alpha   90.00
_cell.angle_beta   90.00
_cell.angle_gamma   90.00
#
_symmetry.space_group_name_H-M   'P 1'
#
loop_
_entity.id
_entity.type
_entity.pdbx_description
1 polymer ?
#
loop_
_entity_poly.entity_id
_entity_poly.type
_entity_poly.pdbx_seq_one_letter_code
_entity_poly.pdbx_strand_id
1 'polypeptide(L)'
;MRSLAVFAFCLLAAHASAWSVGEGIRCVSGTMGDAVNRTFEDIRSRVSNMSEHRDDIADKLSKQIAEIRQRFSENLKEEMETQRSQASDCTEGNIATRMACRMKRGLGIVSGAGGVARNSLMEAVRALRDHAQDFGGKRAQGMGEIVSSLSREVPRVLQASWKCFTESSEDADQ
;
A
#
# COMPACT_ATOMS: atom_id res chain seq x y z
N MET A 1 -9.33 -30.70 -16.38
CA MET A 1 -9.12 -29.28 -15.99
C MET A 1 -10.16 -28.69 -15.03
N ARG A 2 -11.21 -29.42 -14.60
CA ARG A 2 -12.19 -28.93 -13.60
C ARG A 2 -11.71 -28.97 -12.15
N SER A 3 -10.64 -29.70 -11.85
CA SER A 3 -10.14 -29.94 -10.49
C SER A 3 -9.42 -28.72 -9.88
N LEU A 4 -8.57 -28.02 -10.66
CA LEU A 4 -7.71 -26.94 -10.16
C LEU A 4 -8.49 -25.68 -9.73
N ALA A 5 -9.56 -25.34 -10.44
CA ALA A 5 -10.45 -24.24 -10.09
C ALA A 5 -11.26 -24.53 -8.82
N VAL A 6 -11.65 -25.80 -8.60
CA VAL A 6 -12.35 -26.22 -7.38
C VAL A 6 -11.40 -26.20 -6.18
N PHE A 7 -10.15 -26.66 -6.34
CA PHE A 7 -9.14 -26.55 -5.27
C PHE A 7 -8.79 -25.09 -4.94
N ALA A 8 -8.63 -24.22 -5.95
CA ALA A 8 -8.40 -22.79 -5.73
C ALA A 8 -9.60 -22.11 -5.05
N PHE A 9 -10.83 -22.47 -5.44
CA PHE A 9 -12.05 -21.97 -4.80
C PHE A 9 -12.21 -22.49 -3.37
N CYS A 10 -11.87 -23.76 -3.09
CA CYS A 10 -11.89 -24.35 -1.75
C CYS A 10 -10.81 -23.75 -0.83
N LEU A 11 -9.61 -23.47 -1.35
CA LEU A 11 -8.58 -22.75 -0.61
C LEU A 11 -9.03 -21.32 -0.29
N LEU A 12 -9.52 -20.57 -1.28
CA LEU A 12 -10.07 -19.22 -1.07
C LEU A 12 -11.29 -19.21 -0.13
N ALA A 13 -12.13 -20.26 -0.18
CA ALA A 13 -13.27 -20.46 0.70
C ALA A 13 -12.84 -20.70 2.15
N ALA A 14 -11.86 -21.58 2.39
CA ALA A 14 -11.31 -21.82 3.73
C ALA A 14 -10.69 -20.55 4.35
N HIS A 15 -10.03 -19.72 3.54
CA HIS A 15 -9.49 -18.42 3.97
C HIS A 15 -10.61 -17.42 4.29
N ALA A 16 -11.66 -17.36 3.48
CA ALA A 16 -12.81 -16.51 3.75
C ALA A 16 -13.53 -16.89 5.05
N SER A 17 -13.53 -18.16 5.49
CA SER A 17 -14.09 -18.56 6.78
C SER A 17 -13.27 -18.13 8.01
N ALA A 18 -11.98 -17.85 7.85
CA ALA A 18 -11.08 -17.46 8.95
C ALA A 18 -10.77 -15.95 8.99
N TRP A 19 -10.90 -15.25 7.86
CA TRP A 19 -10.47 -13.86 7.74
C TRP A 19 -11.38 -12.88 8.49
N SER A 20 -10.84 -12.25 9.55
CA SER A 20 -11.46 -11.15 10.29
C SER A 20 -11.20 -9.83 9.59
N VAL A 21 -12.25 -9.02 9.39
CA VAL A 21 -12.14 -7.66 8.83
C VAL A 21 -11.19 -6.80 9.67
N GLY A 22 -11.21 -6.94 11.00
CA GLY A 22 -10.34 -6.18 11.90
C GLY A 22 -8.86 -6.57 11.77
N GLU A 23 -8.56 -7.87 11.65
CA GLU A 23 -7.20 -8.37 11.43
C GLU A 23 -6.70 -8.02 10.03
N GLY A 24 -7.56 -8.13 9.02
CA GLY A 24 -7.29 -7.70 7.66
C GLY A 24 -6.90 -6.22 7.58
N ILE A 25 -7.68 -5.35 8.22
CA ILE A 25 -7.36 -3.91 8.33
C ILE A 25 -6.03 -3.70 9.04
N ARG A 26 -5.79 -4.36 10.18
CA ARG A 26 -4.53 -4.22 10.93
C ARG A 26 -3.32 -4.69 10.11
N CYS A 27 -3.42 -5.84 9.44
CA CYS A 27 -2.34 -6.36 8.61
C CYS A 27 -2.07 -5.46 7.40
N VAL A 28 -3.12 -5.05 6.67
CA VAL A 28 -2.98 -4.23 5.46
C VAL A 28 -2.46 -2.85 5.82
N SER A 29 -3.02 -2.18 6.84
CA SER A 29 -2.53 -0.86 7.27
C SER A 29 -1.09 -0.90 7.77
N GLY A 30 -0.70 -1.93 8.54
CA GLY A 30 0.69 -2.12 8.98
C GLY A 30 1.63 -2.39 7.81
N THR A 31 1.36 -3.42 7.02
CA THR A 31 2.23 -3.85 5.91
C THR A 31 2.36 -2.78 4.83
N MET A 32 1.24 -2.18 4.41
CA MET A 32 1.21 -1.11 3.42
C MET A 32 1.86 0.15 3.99
N GLY A 33 1.50 0.53 5.21
CA GLY A 33 2.01 1.70 5.90
C GLY A 33 3.53 1.67 6.01
N ASP A 34 4.08 0.55 6.47
CA ASP A 34 5.52 0.34 6.59
C ASP A 34 6.24 0.38 5.23
N ALA A 35 5.69 -0.29 4.22
CA ALA A 35 6.33 -0.36 2.91
C ALA A 35 6.39 1.01 2.22
N VAL A 36 5.30 1.78 2.29
CA VAL A 36 5.26 3.15 1.76
C VAL A 36 6.16 4.07 2.59
N ASN A 37 6.16 3.96 3.92
CA ASN A 37 7.04 4.77 4.79
C ASN A 37 8.52 4.52 4.50
N ARG A 38 8.94 3.25 4.33
CA ARG A 38 10.31 2.91 3.92
C ARG A 38 10.67 3.51 2.57
N THR A 39 9.72 3.50 1.63
CA THR A 39 9.90 4.13 0.31
C THR A 39 10.12 5.64 0.43
N PHE A 40 9.35 6.32 1.29
CA PHE A 40 9.54 7.75 1.55
C PHE A 40 10.86 8.07 2.24
N GLU A 41 11.31 7.23 3.17
CA GLU A 41 12.63 7.40 3.80
C GLU A 41 13.77 7.17 2.80
N ASP A 42 13.67 6.19 1.90
CA ASP A 42 14.65 6.01 0.81
C ASP A 42 14.72 7.24 -0.10
N ILE A 43 13.56 7.77 -0.53
CA ILE A 43 13.50 9.00 -1.33
C ILE A 43 14.18 10.15 -0.59
N ARG A 44 13.82 10.37 0.68
CA ARG A 44 14.38 11.45 1.50
C ARG A 44 15.89 11.31 1.63
N SER A 45 16.38 10.11 1.92
CA SER A 45 17.82 9.84 2.04
C SER A 45 18.55 10.14 0.73
N ARG A 46 18.00 9.69 -0.41
CA ARG A 46 18.59 9.93 -1.73
C ARG A 46 18.57 11.40 -2.13
N VAL A 47 17.49 12.13 -1.84
CA VAL A 47 17.41 13.58 -2.03
C VAL A 47 18.46 14.30 -1.19
N SER A 48 18.59 13.93 0.09
CA SER A 48 19.61 14.52 0.99
C SER A 48 21.04 14.24 0.53
N ASN A 49 21.30 13.08 -0.09
CA ASN A 49 22.63 12.76 -0.64
C ASN A 49 22.93 13.52 -1.93
N MET A 50 21.91 14.02 -2.63
CA MET A 50 22.08 14.85 -3.83
C MET A 50 22.22 16.34 -3.50
N SER A 51 21.79 16.77 -2.31
CA SER A 51 21.93 18.17 -1.89
C SER A 51 23.34 18.47 -1.40
N GLU A 52 23.94 19.55 -1.90
CA GLU A 52 25.05 20.20 -1.22
C GLU A 52 24.51 21.03 -0.03
N HIS A 53 25.39 21.42 0.91
CA HIS A 53 24.97 22.26 2.05
C HIS A 53 24.25 23.53 1.57
N ARG A 54 22.98 23.72 1.97
CA ARG A 54 22.07 24.85 1.63
C ARG A 54 21.45 24.82 0.24
N ASP A 55 21.04 23.65 -0.25
CA ASP A 55 20.24 23.56 -1.47
C ASP A 55 18.74 23.77 -1.15
N ASP A 56 18.27 25.01 -1.30
CA ASP A 56 16.86 25.41 -1.04
C ASP A 56 15.84 24.55 -1.80
N ILE A 57 16.21 23.99 -2.96
CA ILE A 57 15.34 23.14 -3.77
C ILE A 57 15.21 21.76 -3.10
N ALA A 58 16.31 21.20 -2.61
CA ALA A 58 16.30 19.93 -1.90
C ALA A 58 15.52 20.01 -0.57
N ASP A 59 15.61 21.14 0.13
CA ASP A 59 14.83 21.39 1.35
C ASP A 59 13.32 21.48 1.05
N LYS A 60 12.94 22.22 -0.01
CA LYS A 60 11.55 22.29 -0.48
C LYS A 60 11.01 20.93 -0.86
N LEU A 61 11.76 20.15 -1.65
CA LEU A 61 11.38 18.80 -2.04
C LEU A 61 11.25 17.88 -0.82
N SER A 62 12.21 17.93 0.12
CA SER A 62 12.15 17.15 1.35
C SER A 62 10.91 17.46 2.18
N LYS A 63 10.53 18.74 2.28
CA LYS A 63 9.30 19.17 2.96
C LYS A 63 8.05 18.65 2.24
N GLN A 64 7.98 18.77 0.91
CA GLN A 64 6.85 18.25 0.13
C GLN A 64 6.71 16.73 0.26
N ILE A 65 7.82 15.98 0.25
CA ILE A 65 7.80 14.53 0.46
C ILE A 65 7.30 14.18 1.88
N ALA A 66 7.69 14.95 2.90
CA ALA A 66 7.17 14.78 4.25
C ALA A 66 5.66 15.05 4.35
N GLU A 67 5.16 16.10 3.67
CA GLU A 67 3.73 16.40 3.58
C GLU A 67 2.95 15.28 2.86
N ILE A 68 3.47 14.74 1.76
CA ILE A 68 2.86 13.61 1.05
C ILE A 68 2.80 12.36 1.95
N ARG A 69 3.88 12.08 2.71
CA ARG A 69 3.91 10.97 3.68
C ARG A 69 2.87 11.15 4.80
N GLN A 70 2.72 12.37 5.30
CA GLN A 70 1.71 12.66 6.32
C GLN A 70 0.31 12.42 5.76
N ARG A 71 -0.02 12.99 4.59
CA ARG A 71 -1.31 12.77 3.91
C ARG A 71 -1.57 11.29 3.61
N PHE A 72 -0.54 10.55 3.21
CA PHE A 72 -0.66 9.09 3.03
C PHE A 72 -1.14 8.41 4.32
N SER A 73 -0.54 8.74 5.46
CA SER A 73 -0.88 8.13 6.75
C SER A 73 -2.31 8.47 7.18
N GLU A 74 -2.73 9.73 6.96
CA GLU A 74 -4.09 10.20 7.24
C GLU A 74 -5.12 9.53 6.33
N ASN A 75 -4.88 9.53 5.01
CA ASN A 75 -5.78 8.91 4.04
C ASN A 75 -5.89 7.39 4.21
N LEU A 76 -4.78 6.72 4.57
CA LEU A 76 -4.81 5.28 4.82
C LEU A 76 -5.67 4.98 6.06
N LYS A 77 -5.54 5.79 7.11
CA LYS A 77 -6.36 5.66 8.31
C LYS A 77 -7.84 5.88 7.99
N GLU A 78 -8.18 6.94 7.26
CA GLU A 78 -9.55 7.26 6.86
C GLU A 78 -10.16 6.15 5.99
N GLU A 79 -9.41 5.63 5.02
CA GLU A 79 -9.84 4.51 4.19
C GLU A 79 -10.10 3.27 5.04
N MET A 80 -9.22 2.94 5.99
CA MET A 80 -9.43 1.80 6.89
C MET A 80 -10.63 1.99 7.83
N GLU A 81 -10.87 3.20 8.32
CA GLU A 81 -12.06 3.53 9.11
C GLU A 81 -13.34 3.43 8.27
N THR A 82 -13.28 3.84 7.01
CA THR A 82 -14.37 3.67 6.04
C THR A 82 -14.66 2.18 5.82
N GLN A 83 -13.64 1.37 5.56
CA GLN A 83 -13.82 -0.08 5.40
C GLN A 83 -14.34 -0.75 6.68
N ARG A 84 -13.91 -0.28 7.85
CA ARG A 84 -14.39 -0.76 9.15
C ARG A 84 -15.86 -0.41 9.39
N SER A 85 -16.28 0.82 9.11
CA SER A 85 -17.66 1.27 9.30
C SER A 85 -18.64 0.58 8.35
N GLN A 86 -18.15 0.20 7.17
CA GLN A 86 -18.94 -0.56 6.20
C GLN A 86 -18.98 -2.06 6.50
N ALA A 87 -18.29 -2.54 7.53
CA ALA A 87 -18.26 -3.96 7.89
C ALA A 87 -19.63 -4.40 8.42
N SER A 88 -20.49 -4.90 7.54
CA SER A 88 -21.57 -5.82 7.93
C SER A 88 -20.93 -7.10 8.47
N ASP A 89 -21.48 -7.71 9.52
CA ASP A 89 -20.87 -8.85 10.22
C ASP A 89 -20.61 -10.10 9.33
N CYS A 90 -21.05 -10.13 8.07
CA CYS A 90 -20.92 -11.28 7.15
C CYS A 90 -21.34 -12.60 7.84
N THR A 91 -22.29 -12.52 8.79
CA THR A 91 -22.79 -13.60 9.63
C THR A 91 -24.06 -14.21 9.06
N GLU A 92 -24.74 -13.53 8.15
CA GLU A 92 -26.01 -13.96 7.56
C GLU A 92 -25.82 -14.80 6.29
N GLY A 93 -26.73 -15.76 6.09
CA GLY A 93 -26.77 -16.62 4.91
C GLY A 93 -26.00 -17.93 5.04
N ASN A 94 -26.02 -18.73 3.96
CA ASN A 94 -25.30 -19.99 3.91
C ASN A 94 -23.78 -19.75 3.87
N ILE A 95 -23.00 -20.84 3.99
CA ILE A 95 -21.53 -20.78 4.02
C ILE A 95 -20.97 -20.02 2.80
N ALA A 96 -21.50 -20.28 1.60
CA ALA A 96 -21.04 -19.62 0.38
C ALA A 96 -21.31 -18.11 0.37
N THR A 97 -22.49 -17.68 0.85
CA THR A 97 -22.84 -16.25 0.96
C THR A 97 -21.92 -15.51 1.94
N ARG A 98 -21.65 -16.12 3.11
CA ARG A 98 -20.75 -15.54 4.12
C ARG A 98 -19.31 -15.44 3.61
N MET A 99 -18.83 -16.46 2.91
CA MET A 99 -17.50 -16.45 2.28
C MET A 99 -17.41 -15.38 1.20
N ALA A 100 -18.39 -15.28 0.30
CA ALA A 100 -18.41 -14.25 -0.74
C ALA A 100 -18.43 -12.83 -0.14
N CYS A 101 -19.17 -12.61 0.96
CA CYS A 101 -19.17 -11.36 1.70
C CYS A 101 -17.76 -11.01 2.20
N ARG A 102 -17.10 -11.93 2.90
CA ARG A 102 -15.76 -11.71 3.46
C ARG A 102 -14.69 -11.52 2.39
N MET A 103 -14.74 -12.28 1.28
CA MET A 103 -13.84 -12.08 0.15
C MET A 103 -14.02 -10.69 -0.48
N LYS A 104 -15.27 -10.26 -0.67
CA LYS A 104 -15.57 -8.92 -1.19
C LYS A 104 -15.01 -7.84 -0.26
N ARG A 105 -15.07 -8.03 1.05
CA ARG A 105 -14.50 -7.10 2.05
C ARG A 105 -12.98 -7.08 2.03
N GLY A 106 -12.32 -8.23 1.95
CA GLY A 106 -10.86 -8.28 1.83
C GLY A 106 -10.33 -7.65 0.57
N LEU A 107 -11.01 -7.90 -0.54
CA LEU A 107 -10.72 -7.20 -1.78
C LEU A 107 -10.91 -5.69 -1.63
N GLY A 108 -11.99 -5.24 -0.97
CA GLY A 108 -12.24 -3.82 -0.69
C GLY A 108 -11.12 -3.17 0.13
N ILE A 109 -10.71 -3.80 1.23
CA ILE A 109 -9.62 -3.30 2.09
C ILE A 109 -8.29 -3.22 1.34
N VAL A 110 -7.91 -4.29 0.64
CA VAL A 110 -6.63 -4.32 -0.09
C VAL A 110 -6.64 -3.30 -1.25
N SER A 111 -7.74 -3.23 -2.01
CA SER A 111 -7.86 -2.29 -3.13
C SER A 111 -7.95 -0.83 -2.69
N GLY A 112 -8.66 -0.53 -1.60
CA GLY A 112 -8.74 0.81 -1.00
C GLY A 112 -7.37 1.29 -0.53
N ALA A 113 -6.70 0.49 0.31
CA ALA A 113 -5.34 0.78 0.75
C ALA A 113 -4.37 0.91 -0.43
N GLY A 114 -4.50 0.05 -1.44
CA GLY A 114 -3.69 0.08 -2.65
C GLY A 114 -3.91 1.34 -3.48
N GLY A 115 -5.14 1.84 -3.56
CA GLY A 115 -5.47 3.12 -4.17
C GLY A 115 -4.79 4.29 -3.47
N VAL A 116 -4.88 4.34 -2.14
CA VAL A 116 -4.21 5.36 -1.32
C VAL A 116 -2.69 5.33 -1.54
N ALA A 117 -2.06 4.16 -1.41
CA ALA A 117 -0.63 4.00 -1.61
C ALA A 117 -0.19 4.43 -3.01
N ARG A 118 -0.90 4.00 -4.05
CA ARG A 118 -0.61 4.38 -5.44
C ARG A 118 -0.68 5.89 -5.63
N ASN A 119 -1.72 6.54 -5.11
CA ASN A 119 -1.90 7.99 -5.26
C ASN A 119 -0.74 8.75 -4.60
N SER A 120 -0.38 8.39 -3.37
CA SER A 120 0.73 9.03 -2.65
C SER A 120 2.08 8.81 -3.33
N LEU A 121 2.37 7.60 -3.83
CA LEU A 121 3.61 7.33 -4.57
C LEU A 121 3.65 8.09 -5.91
N MET A 122 2.52 8.23 -6.59
CA MET A 122 2.43 9.04 -7.81
C MET A 122 2.57 10.54 -7.53
N GLU A 123 2.07 11.06 -6.41
CA GLU A 123 2.35 12.43 -5.95
C GLU A 123 3.84 12.63 -5.71
N ALA A 124 4.52 11.66 -5.09
CA ALA A 124 5.97 11.71 -4.87
C ALA A 124 6.74 11.75 -6.20
N VAL A 125 6.34 10.91 -7.17
CA VAL A 125 6.91 10.91 -8.53
C VAL A 125 6.73 12.27 -9.21
N ARG A 126 5.55 12.90 -9.06
CA ARG A 126 5.31 14.24 -9.63
C ARG A 126 6.20 15.28 -8.98
N ALA A 127 6.25 15.33 -7.65
CA ALA A 127 7.13 16.24 -6.92
C ALA A 127 8.59 16.07 -7.37
N LEU A 128 9.10 14.83 -7.44
CA LEU A 128 10.45 14.56 -7.92
C LEU A 128 10.69 15.06 -9.35
N ARG A 129 9.72 14.91 -10.25
CA ARG A 129 9.83 15.37 -11.65
C ARG A 129 9.78 16.89 -11.78
N ASP A 130 8.90 17.53 -11.00
CA ASP A 130 8.74 18.98 -11.02
C ASP A 130 10.04 19.65 -10.57
N HIS A 131 10.63 19.15 -9.47
CA HIS A 131 11.92 19.64 -8.98
C HIS A 131 13.09 19.20 -9.87
N ALA A 132 13.02 18.06 -10.57
CA ALA A 132 14.12 17.60 -11.44
C ALA A 132 14.50 18.60 -12.55
N GLN A 133 13.57 19.46 -12.97
CA GLN A 133 13.86 20.54 -13.92
C GLN A 133 14.66 21.69 -13.28
N ASP A 134 14.52 21.87 -11.98
CA ASP A 134 15.27 22.86 -11.20
C ASP A 134 16.68 22.35 -10.83
N PHE A 135 16.91 21.04 -10.91
CA PHE A 135 18.23 20.42 -10.76
C PHE A 135 18.97 20.31 -12.10
N GLY A 136 20.23 20.74 -12.13
CA GLY A 136 21.10 20.57 -13.30
C GLY A 136 21.92 19.26 -13.29
N GLY A 137 22.20 18.71 -14.47
CA GLY A 137 23.22 17.68 -14.68
C GLY A 137 22.98 16.38 -13.90
N LYS A 138 23.99 15.93 -13.14
CA LYS A 138 23.96 14.64 -12.41
C LYS A 138 22.83 14.53 -11.37
N ARG A 139 22.35 15.66 -10.84
CA ARG A 139 21.26 15.69 -9.84
C ARG A 139 19.89 15.39 -10.48
N ALA A 140 19.62 15.93 -11.67
CA ALA A 140 18.42 15.56 -12.45
C ALA A 140 18.43 14.08 -12.84
N GLN A 141 19.60 13.53 -13.20
CA GLN A 141 19.74 12.10 -13.48
C GLN A 141 19.44 11.24 -12.24
N GLY A 142 19.97 11.61 -11.07
CA GLY A 142 19.68 10.93 -9.80
C GLY A 142 18.19 10.94 -9.45
N MET A 143 17.48 12.04 -9.73
CA MET A 143 16.02 12.10 -9.57
C MET A 143 15.29 11.15 -10.53
N GLY A 144 15.75 11.05 -11.77
CA GLY A 144 15.22 10.06 -12.73
C GLY A 144 15.36 8.62 -12.23
N GLU A 145 16.48 8.30 -11.58
CA GLU A 145 16.69 6.99 -10.96
C GLU A 145 15.76 6.73 -9.76
N ILE A 146 15.47 7.77 -8.95
CA ILE A 146 14.49 7.66 -7.86
C ILE A 146 13.11 7.35 -8.43
N VAL A 147 12.67 8.10 -9.44
CA VAL A 147 11.36 7.89 -10.10
C VAL A 147 11.24 6.50 -10.72
N SER A 148 12.32 6.00 -11.34
CA SER A 148 12.37 4.65 -11.90
C SER A 148 12.28 3.57 -10.80
N SER A 149 12.93 3.79 -9.65
CA SER A 149 12.84 2.90 -8.48
C SER A 149 11.42 2.86 -7.91
N LEU A 150 10.82 4.02 -7.68
CA LEU A 150 9.43 4.18 -7.23
C LEU A 150 8.43 3.42 -8.10
N SER A 151 8.59 3.53 -9.42
CA SER A 151 7.72 2.85 -10.38
C SER A 151 7.78 1.32 -10.26
N ARG A 152 8.92 0.77 -9.80
CA ARG A 152 9.11 -0.66 -9.53
C ARG A 152 8.64 -1.09 -8.14
N GLU A 153 8.62 -0.17 -7.17
CA GLU A 153 8.15 -0.45 -5.80
C GLU A 153 6.62 -0.46 -5.69
N VAL A 154 5.90 0.35 -6.50
CA VAL A 154 4.42 0.38 -6.47
C VAL A 154 3.80 -1.02 -6.56
N PRO A 155 4.16 -1.90 -7.53
CA PRO A 155 3.64 -3.26 -7.58
C PRO A 155 3.99 -4.12 -6.36
N ARG A 156 5.19 -3.95 -5.76
CA ARG A 156 5.66 -4.75 -4.62
C ARG A 156 4.86 -4.42 -3.36
N VAL A 157 4.61 -3.13 -3.13
CA VAL A 157 3.81 -2.62 -2.03
C VAL A 157 2.37 -3.15 -2.11
N LEU A 158 1.79 -3.13 -3.31
CA LEU A 158 0.47 -3.71 -3.57
C LEU A 158 0.45 -5.24 -3.34
N GLN A 159 1.49 -5.95 -3.80
CA GLN A 159 1.59 -7.40 -3.59
C GLN A 159 1.74 -7.78 -2.11
N ALA A 160 2.46 -6.99 -1.31
CA ALA A 160 2.60 -7.22 0.12
C ALA A 160 1.26 -7.09 0.86
N SER A 161 0.43 -6.12 0.47
CA SER A 161 -0.92 -5.98 1.03
C SER A 161 -1.86 -7.12 0.63
N TRP A 162 -1.65 -7.72 -0.55
CA TRP A 162 -2.40 -8.90 -0.98
C TRP A 162 -2.06 -10.14 -0.14
N LYS A 163 -0.81 -10.27 0.33
CA LYS A 163 -0.42 -11.35 1.26
C LYS A 163 -1.21 -11.33 2.56
N CYS A 164 -1.57 -10.16 3.08
CA CYS A 164 -2.47 -10.04 4.24
C CYS A 164 -3.85 -10.65 4.03
N PHE A 165 -4.27 -10.83 2.77
CA PHE A 165 -5.54 -11.47 2.43
C PHE A 165 -5.37 -12.97 2.10
N THR A 166 -4.19 -13.41 1.66
CA THR A 166 -3.96 -14.79 1.22
C THR A 166 -3.16 -15.66 2.19
N GLU A 167 -2.42 -15.09 3.14
CA GLU A 167 -1.50 -15.82 4.03
C GLU A 167 -1.89 -15.72 5.52
N SER A 168 -2.96 -14.98 5.91
CA SER A 168 -3.33 -14.78 7.32
C SER A 168 -4.05 -15.96 8.00
N SER A 169 -3.84 -17.20 7.54
CA SER A 169 -4.50 -18.41 8.07
C SER A 169 -3.58 -19.36 8.84
N GLU A 170 -2.27 -19.10 8.92
CA GLU A 170 -1.36 -19.84 9.78
C GLU A 170 -1.20 -19.06 11.10
N ASP A 171 -2.10 -19.29 12.05
CA ASP A 171 -1.90 -19.16 13.52
C ASP A 171 -3.22 -19.31 14.31
N ALA A 172 -4.20 -20.06 13.78
CA ALA A 172 -5.36 -20.50 14.56
C ALA A 172 -5.21 -21.98 14.94
N ASP A 173 -4.39 -22.19 15.98
CA ASP A 173 -4.36 -23.28 16.96
C ASP A 173 -4.05 -24.73 16.51
N GLN A 174 -2.83 -25.14 16.91
CA GLN A 174 -2.53 -26.47 17.46
C GLN A 174 -3.14 -26.62 18.86
#